data_AF-A0A9Q4PUD9-F1
#
_entry.id   AF-A0A9Q4PUD9-F1
#
_cell.length_a   1.000
_cell.length_b   1.000
_cell.length_c   1.000
_cell.angle_alpha   90.00
_cell.angle_beta   90.00
_cell.angle_gamma   90.00
#
_symmetry.space_group_name_H-M   'P 1'
#
loop_
_entity.id
_entity.type
_entity.pdbx_description
1 polymer ?
#
loop_
_entity_poly.entity_id
_entity_poly.type
_entity_poly.pdbx_seq_one_letter_code
_entity_poly.pdbx_strand_id
1 'polypeptide(L)'
;MIFEIWVSNFTTTKDVLNAYSIKQLSKDTIIITHSAGNEDIFKANKINKEIGVKTPYNLISVGSPKSATDLKQSTKNVSANFITQINHKNDPVANGWLNKDAFYIPKFNEPAKHSFKSYYPVIKNQIKNGN
;
A
#
# COMPACT_ATOMS: atom_id res chain seq x y z
N MET A 1 -30.46 -5.95 1.61
CA MET A 1 -29.70 -5.47 2.78
C MET A 1 -28.73 -4.40 2.28
N ILE A 2 -29.10 -3.13 2.44
CA ILE A 2 -28.29 -1.99 2.03
C ILE A 2 -27.39 -1.67 3.24
N PHE A 3 -26.07 -1.82 3.05
CA PHE A 3 -25.10 -1.41 4.06
C PHE A 3 -24.95 0.12 3.98
N GLU A 4 -25.78 0.84 4.73
CA GLU A 4 -25.50 2.25 5.05
C GLU A 4 -24.35 2.30 6.06
N ILE A 5 -23.12 2.20 5.54
CA ILE A 5 -21.92 2.46 6.32
C ILE A 5 -21.72 3.97 6.30
N TRP A 6 -21.78 4.60 7.47
CA TRP A 6 -21.35 5.99 7.71
C TRP A 6 -19.83 6.09 7.48
N VAL A 7 -19.40 6.03 6.22
CA VAL A 7 -18.03 6.36 5.80
C VAL A 7 -18.04 7.82 5.39
N SER A 8 -17.04 8.61 5.80
CA SER A 8 -17.00 10.03 5.41
C SER A 8 -17.10 10.20 3.89
N ASN A 9 -17.70 11.32 3.46
CA ASN A 9 -18.06 11.67 2.06
C ASN A 9 -16.91 11.67 1.03
N PHE A 10 -15.69 11.24 1.39
CA PHE A 10 -14.51 11.21 0.53
C PHE A 10 -14.11 9.79 0.09
N THR A 11 -15.03 8.82 0.19
CA THR A 11 -14.77 7.42 -0.13
C THR A 11 -15.54 6.96 -1.36
N THR A 12 -14.83 6.42 -2.34
CA THR A 12 -15.45 5.89 -3.56
C THR A 12 -16.00 4.49 -3.31
N THR A 13 -16.93 4.01 -4.14
CA THR A 13 -17.41 2.62 -4.09
C THR A 13 -16.25 1.62 -4.16
N LYS A 14 -15.21 1.92 -4.95
CA LYS A 14 -14.00 1.11 -5.04
C LYS A 14 -13.28 0.99 -3.69
N ASP A 15 -13.15 2.09 -2.95
CA ASP A 15 -12.47 2.11 -1.66
C ASP A 15 -13.21 1.24 -0.62
N VAL A 16 -14.55 1.31 -0.62
CA VAL A 16 -15.40 0.48 0.26
C VAL A 16 -15.29 -1.00 -0.11
N LEU A 17 -15.32 -1.34 -1.40
CA LEU A 17 -15.16 -2.72 -1.87
C LEU A 17 -13.78 -3.29 -1.52
N ASN A 18 -12.73 -2.50 -1.64
CA ASN A 18 -11.39 -2.89 -1.21
C ASN A 18 -11.34 -3.14 0.30
N ALA A 19 -11.91 -2.25 1.11
CA ALA A 19 -11.99 -2.42 2.56
C ALA A 19 -12.71 -3.72 2.95
N TYR A 20 -13.84 -4.01 2.29
CA TYR A 20 -14.60 -5.24 2.49
C TYR A 20 -13.84 -6.49 2.04
N SER A 21 -13.12 -6.43 0.91
CA SER A 21 -12.36 -7.55 0.39
C SER A 21 -11.20 -7.92 1.33
N ILE A 22 -10.48 -6.92 1.83
CA ILE A 22 -9.34 -7.12 2.73
C ILE A 22 -9.78 -7.70 4.08
N LYS A 23 -10.97 -7.33 4.57
CA LYS A 23 -11.56 -7.89 5.80
C LYS A 23 -11.73 -9.42 5.74
N GLN A 24 -11.92 -9.98 4.55
CA GLN A 24 -12.15 -11.42 4.37
C GLN A 24 -10.85 -12.24 4.31
N LEU A 25 -9.69 -11.59 4.31
CA LEU A 25 -8.41 -12.28 4.20
C LEU A 25 -7.99 -12.92 5.53
N SER A 26 -7.25 -14.02 5.45
CA SER A 26 -6.62 -14.63 6.61
C SER A 26 -5.41 -13.81 7.07
N LYS A 27 -5.11 -13.86 8.38
CA LYS A 27 -3.97 -13.15 9.01
C LYS A 27 -2.62 -13.39 8.34
N ASP A 28 -2.42 -14.58 7.75
CA ASP A 28 -1.17 -15.00 7.12
C ASP A 28 -1.07 -14.56 5.64
N THR A 29 -2.09 -13.87 5.11
CA THR A 29 -2.10 -13.38 3.73
C THR A 29 -1.05 -12.30 3.55
N ILE A 30 -0.22 -12.42 2.51
CA ILE A 30 0.68 -11.36 2.04
C ILE A 30 0.02 -10.66 0.85
N ILE A 31 -0.24 -9.36 1.00
CA ILE A 31 -0.69 -8.48 -0.06
C ILE A 31 0.51 -7.72 -0.60
N ILE A 32 0.72 -7.79 -1.91
CA ILE A 32 1.73 -7.01 -2.61
C ILE A 32 1.01 -5.96 -3.44
N THR A 33 1.26 -4.68 -3.15
CA THR A 33 0.66 -3.57 -3.88
C THR A 33 1.69 -2.77 -4.66
N HIS A 34 1.29 -2.32 -5.84
CA HIS A 34 2.13 -1.53 -6.73
C HIS A 34 1.48 -0.18 -7.04
N SER A 35 2.27 0.89 -7.06
CA SER A 35 1.82 2.23 -7.49
C SER A 35 0.55 2.67 -6.74
N ALA A 36 -0.51 3.04 -7.46
CA ALA A 36 -1.81 3.42 -6.94
C ALA A 36 -2.48 2.34 -6.07
N GLY A 37 -2.10 1.06 -6.18
CA GLY A 37 -2.57 0.02 -5.26
C GLY A 37 -2.21 0.31 -3.79
N ASN A 38 -1.11 1.03 -3.54
CA ASN A 38 -0.75 1.47 -2.18
C ASN A 38 -1.68 2.57 -1.65
N GLU A 39 -2.17 3.46 -2.53
CA GLU A 39 -3.22 4.42 -2.18
C GLU A 39 -4.51 3.69 -1.81
N ASP A 40 -4.87 2.68 -2.61
CA ASP A 40 -6.09 1.90 -2.41
C ASP A 40 -6.07 1.16 -1.06
N ILE A 41 -4.95 0.52 -0.70
CA ILE A 41 -4.76 -0.07 0.64
C ILE A 41 -4.82 0.98 1.74
N PHE A 42 -4.16 2.12 1.55
CA PHE A 42 -4.16 3.19 2.54
C PHE A 42 -5.58 3.69 2.85
N LYS A 43 -6.41 3.90 1.82
CA LYS A 43 -7.81 4.30 1.94
C LYS A 43 -8.67 3.18 2.54
N ALA A 44 -8.48 1.94 2.12
CA ALA A 44 -9.21 0.81 2.67
C ALA A 44 -8.96 0.63 4.18
N ASN A 45 -7.71 0.78 4.62
CA ASN A 45 -7.36 0.77 6.05
C ASN A 45 -7.98 1.95 6.80
N LYS A 46 -8.04 3.14 6.18
CA LYS A 46 -8.71 4.30 6.77
C LYS A 46 -10.19 4.00 7.02
N ILE A 47 -10.88 3.41 6.05
CA ILE A 47 -12.28 2.98 6.19
C ILE A 47 -12.42 1.94 7.30
N ASN A 48 -11.63 0.86 7.26
CA ASN A 48 -11.69 -0.21 8.27
C ASN A 48 -11.41 0.31 9.69
N LYS A 49 -10.51 1.31 9.83
CA LYS A 49 -10.29 2.01 11.09
C LYS A 49 -11.52 2.81 11.53
N GLU A 50 -12.12 3.60 10.64
CA GLU A 50 -13.30 4.43 10.94
C GLU A 50 -14.49 3.57 11.43
N ILE A 51 -14.68 2.38 10.84
CA ILE A 51 -15.76 1.45 11.21
C ILE A 51 -15.37 0.46 12.33
N GLY A 52 -14.17 0.58 12.91
CA GLY A 52 -13.73 -0.26 14.02
C GLY A 52 -13.44 -1.72 13.67
N VAL A 53 -13.17 -2.04 12.40
CA VAL A 53 -12.88 -3.40 11.92
C VAL A 53 -11.38 -3.67 11.91
N LYS A 54 -10.99 -4.81 12.49
CA LYS A 54 -9.63 -5.35 12.35
C LYS A 54 -9.51 -6.15 11.05
N THR A 55 -8.41 -5.97 10.34
CA THR A 55 -8.08 -6.70 9.12
C THR A 55 -6.62 -7.15 9.20
N PRO A 56 -6.32 -8.26 9.88
CA PRO A 56 -4.95 -8.74 9.96
C PRO A 56 -4.51 -9.28 8.60
N TYR A 57 -3.48 -8.70 8.02
CA TYR A 57 -2.78 -9.16 6.82
C TYR A 57 -1.34 -8.62 6.85
N ASN A 58 -0.49 -9.08 5.95
CA ASN A 58 0.88 -8.61 5.79
C ASN A 58 1.00 -7.79 4.49
N LEU A 59 1.63 -6.61 4.54
CA LEU A 59 1.77 -5.71 3.40
C LEU A 59 3.22 -5.60 2.92
N ILE A 60 3.42 -5.83 1.62
CA ILE A 60 4.63 -5.44 0.89
C ILE A 60 4.25 -4.35 -0.11
N SER A 61 4.77 -3.14 0.12
CA SER A 61 4.53 -1.97 -0.73
C SER A 61 5.59 -1.88 -1.82
N VAL A 62 5.19 -1.62 -3.06
CA VAL A 62 6.11 -1.50 -4.21
C VAL A 62 5.83 -0.23 -5.00
N GLY A 63 6.87 0.55 -5.30
CA GLY A 63 6.78 1.74 -6.17
C GLY A 63 5.69 2.72 -5.75
N SER A 64 5.59 2.97 -4.46
CA SER A 64 4.41 3.59 -3.85
C SER A 64 4.50 5.12 -3.86
N PRO A 65 3.43 5.84 -4.28
CA PRO A 65 3.33 7.27 -4.05
C PRO A 65 3.08 7.62 -2.58
N LYS A 66 2.69 6.64 -1.74
CA LYS A 66 2.55 6.81 -0.29
C LYS A 66 3.83 6.44 0.43
N SER A 67 4.12 7.20 1.47
CA SER A 67 5.28 7.00 2.32
C SER A 67 5.21 5.71 3.14
N ALA A 68 6.38 5.13 3.42
CA ALA A 68 6.48 3.96 4.29
C ALA A 68 5.93 4.26 5.68
N THR A 69 6.18 5.47 6.19
CA THR A 69 5.67 5.95 7.48
C THR A 69 4.14 5.93 7.52
N ASP A 70 3.48 6.47 6.49
CA ASP A 70 2.02 6.51 6.43
C ASP A 70 1.41 5.11 6.26
N LEU A 71 2.03 4.26 5.43
CA LEU A 71 1.58 2.88 5.23
C LEU A 71 1.76 2.04 6.51
N LYS A 72 2.88 2.20 7.21
CA LYS A 72 3.13 1.53 8.50
C LYS A 72 2.14 1.96 9.57
N GLN A 73 1.84 3.26 9.66
CA GLN A 73 0.84 3.74 10.61
C GLN A 73 -0.58 3.28 10.23
N SER A 74 -0.91 3.30 8.93
CA SER A 74 -2.21 2.88 8.40
C SER A 74 -2.49 1.41 8.65
N THR A 75 -1.54 0.52 8.37
CA THR A 75 -1.64 -0.93 8.65
C THR A 75 -1.76 -1.21 10.15
N LYS A 76 -0.94 -0.56 10.99
CA LYS A 76 -1.02 -0.68 12.45
C LYS A 76 -2.42 -0.34 12.99
N ASN A 77 -3.07 0.68 12.44
CA ASN A 77 -4.41 1.10 12.88
C ASN A 77 -5.49 0.00 12.71
N VAL A 78 -5.27 -0.97 11.83
CA VAL A 78 -6.23 -2.06 11.55
C VAL A 78 -5.72 -3.44 11.96
N SER A 79 -4.68 -3.49 12.81
CA SER A 79 -4.01 -4.73 13.25
C SER A 79 -3.38 -5.54 12.09
N ALA A 80 -3.02 -4.87 10.99
CA ALA A 80 -2.21 -5.43 9.93
C ALA A 80 -0.71 -5.21 10.20
N ASN A 81 0.13 -5.96 9.49
CA ASN A 81 1.58 -5.88 9.55
C ASN A 81 2.13 -5.25 8.26
N PHE A 82 3.00 -4.25 8.42
CA PHE A 82 3.77 -3.69 7.31
C PHE A 82 5.15 -4.33 7.30
N ILE A 83 5.43 -5.18 6.30
CA ILE A 83 6.71 -5.86 6.17
C ILE A 83 7.76 -4.85 5.67
N THR A 84 7.50 -4.25 4.50
CA THR A 84 8.51 -3.42 3.82
C THR A 84 7.89 -2.56 2.72
N GLN A 85 8.66 -1.55 2.30
CA GLN A 85 8.42 -0.78 1.08
C GLN A 85 9.65 -0.82 0.18
N ILE A 86 9.43 -1.18 -1.08
CA ILE A 86 10.46 -1.26 -2.12
C ILE A 86 10.22 -0.15 -3.13
N ASN A 87 11.10 0.85 -3.12
CA ASN A 87 11.06 1.95 -4.09
C ASN A 87 12.35 1.98 -4.90
N HIS A 88 12.27 2.33 -6.18
CA HIS A 88 13.43 2.47 -7.05
C HIS A 88 13.84 3.95 -7.12
N LYS A 89 15.14 4.26 -7.03
CA LYS A 89 15.69 5.64 -7.11
C LYS A 89 15.33 6.45 -8.37
N ASN A 90 14.82 5.78 -9.40
CA ASN A 90 14.46 6.38 -10.70
C ASN A 90 12.96 6.20 -10.97
N ASP A 91 12.19 5.88 -9.94
CA ASP A 91 10.74 5.83 -10.03
C ASP A 91 10.20 7.21 -9.67
N PRO A 92 9.66 7.99 -10.64
CA PRO A 92 9.16 9.34 -10.36
C PRO A 92 7.91 9.32 -9.48
N VAL A 93 7.15 8.22 -9.45
CA VAL A 93 5.96 8.08 -8.60
C VAL A 93 6.39 7.85 -7.16
N ALA A 94 7.34 6.94 -6.96
CA ALA A 94 7.82 6.60 -5.63
C ALA A 94 8.68 7.70 -4.99
N ASN A 95 9.30 8.54 -5.81
CA ASN A 95 10.12 9.67 -5.37
C ASN A 95 9.45 11.03 -5.68
N GLY A 96 8.13 11.03 -5.84
CA GLY A 96 7.37 12.25 -6.09
C GLY A 96 6.94 12.95 -4.81
N TRP A 97 6.38 14.15 -4.94
CA TRP A 97 5.95 14.99 -3.81
C TRP A 97 4.91 14.32 -2.87
N LEU A 98 4.19 13.31 -3.37
CA LEU A 98 3.18 12.57 -2.59
C LEU A 98 3.82 11.63 -1.56
N ASN A 99 5.06 11.21 -1.79
CA ASN A 99 5.80 10.38 -0.87
C ASN A 99 6.68 11.27 0.01
N LYS A 100 6.23 11.57 1.23
CA LYS A 100 6.99 12.38 2.19
C LYS A 100 8.30 11.75 2.66
N ASP A 101 8.47 10.42 2.49
CA ASP A 101 9.71 9.71 2.80
C ASP A 101 10.62 9.62 1.55
N ALA A 102 10.29 10.32 0.47
CA ALA A 102 11.14 10.39 -0.71
C ALA A 102 12.40 11.22 -0.41
N PHE A 103 13.55 10.55 -0.42
CA PHE A 103 14.86 11.20 -0.30
C PHE A 103 15.63 11.29 -1.63
N TYR A 104 15.05 10.78 -2.72
CA TYR A 104 15.76 10.62 -3.98
C TYR A 104 15.43 11.75 -4.94
N ILE A 105 16.48 12.45 -5.39
CA ILE A 105 16.39 13.38 -6.52
C ILE A 105 16.24 12.55 -7.80
N PRO A 106 15.14 12.68 -8.56
CA PRO A 106 14.96 11.93 -9.80
C PRO A 106 16.11 12.21 -10.78
N LYS A 107 16.77 11.16 -11.26
CA LYS A 107 17.75 11.30 -12.34
C LYS A 107 17.00 11.34 -13.68
N PHE A 108 16.76 12.54 -14.19
CA PHE A 108 16.07 12.77 -15.47
C PHE A 108 16.78 12.15 -16.69
N ASN A 109 18.06 11.78 -16.55
CA ASN A 109 18.87 11.17 -17.61
C ASN A 109 18.81 9.63 -17.61
N GLU A 110 18.18 8.99 -16.62
CA GLU A 110 18.00 7.54 -16.59
C GLU A 110 16.52 7.20 -16.85
N PRO A 111 16.20 6.09 -17.54
CA PRO A 111 14.81 5.73 -17.83
C PRO A 111 14.02 5.51 -16.53
N ALA A 112 12.78 5.99 -16.52
CA ALA A 112 11.88 5.83 -15.39
C ALA A 112 11.60 4.34 -15.10
N LYS A 113 11.81 3.92 -13.85
CA LYS A 113 11.67 2.52 -13.44
C LYS A 113 10.46 2.31 -12.54
N HIS A 114 9.28 2.68 -13.05
CA HIS A 114 8.01 2.52 -12.34
C HIS A 114 7.32 1.18 -12.61
N SER A 115 7.61 0.49 -13.71
CA SER A 115 6.94 -0.79 -14.03
C SER A 115 7.17 -1.84 -12.94
N PHE A 116 6.15 -2.65 -12.62
CA PHE A 116 6.28 -3.72 -11.63
C PHE A 116 7.42 -4.71 -11.98
N LYS A 117 7.67 -4.94 -13.28
CA LYS A 117 8.78 -5.77 -13.77
C LYS A 117 10.15 -5.27 -13.28
N SER A 118 10.33 -3.96 -13.14
CA SER A 118 11.56 -3.36 -12.61
C SER A 118 11.81 -3.73 -11.14
N TYR A 119 10.76 -4.07 -10.40
CA TYR A 119 10.80 -4.42 -8.98
C TYR A 119 10.86 -5.94 -8.74
N TYR A 120 10.43 -6.74 -9.71
CA TYR A 120 10.29 -8.19 -9.57
C TYR A 120 11.54 -8.92 -9.01
N PRO A 121 12.79 -8.61 -9.42
CA PRO A 121 13.96 -9.27 -8.85
C PRO A 121 14.11 -9.05 -7.33
N VAL A 122 13.81 -7.85 -6.85
CA VAL A 122 13.91 -7.50 -5.43
C VAL A 122 12.80 -8.16 -4.63
N ILE A 123 11.56 -8.10 -5.13
CA ILE A 123 10.39 -8.75 -4.52
C ILE A 123 10.62 -10.25 -4.39
N LYS A 124 11.11 -10.89 -5.47
CA LYS A 124 11.37 -12.35 -5.49
C LYS A 124 12.39 -12.75 -4.42
N ASN A 125 13.43 -11.93 -4.21
CA ASN A 125 14.42 -12.19 -3.17
C ASN A 125 13.83 -12.01 -1.76
N GLN A 126 12.99 -11.01 -1.53
CA GLN A 126 12.33 -10.82 -0.23
C GLN A 126 11.40 -11.98 0.13
N ILE A 127 10.55 -12.42 -0.81
CA ILE A 127 9.62 -13.54 -0.58
C ILE A 127 10.39 -14.85 -0.31
N LYS A 128 11.48 -15.10 -1.05
CA LYS A 128 12.28 -16.33 -0.89
C LYS A 128 13.06 -16.38 0.43
N ASN A 129 13.47 -15.23 0.95
CA ASN A 129 14.31 -15.16 2.14
C ASN A 129 13.52 -15.04 3.46
N GLY A 130 12.17 -15.10 3.40
CA GLY A 130 11.33 -15.27 4.59
C GLY A 130 11.31 -14.07 5.56
N ASN A 131 11.53 -12.85 5.07
CA ASN A 131 11.40 -11.63 5.87
C ASN A 131 10.01 -10.99 5.72
#